data_AF-A0A0G1KST8-F1
#
_entry.id   AF-A0A0G1KST8-F1
#
_cell.length_a   1.000
_cell.length_b   1.000
_cell.length_c   1.000
_cell.angle_alpha   90.00
_cell.angle_beta   90.00
_cell.angle_gamma   90.00
#
_symmetry.space_group_name_H-M   'P 1'
#
loop_
_entity.id
_entity.type
_entity.pdbx_description
1 polymer ?
#
loop_
_entity_poly.entity_id
_entity_poly.type
_entity_poly.pdbx_seq_one_letter_code
_entity_poly.pdbx_strand_id
1 'polypeptide(L)'
;MANSNLSNTKKAKNDEFYTQYHDIEKEIAAYIEYNPDVFRGKTLLLPCDDPEWSNFTKFFAQKFAELGLKKLISTSYAVDSKSYKSNYQPTLFETSDPQYDKNKTTKNGKIFTLSRDKSGDGKIDVNDLEWCYLKGDGDFCSDEIKKLRDEADIIITNPPFSLFRDFLAWIMEANKKFVIISNMNAITYKEVFPLIKNNRIWLGAGKNDGRNVWYQVPDNFENYHKEEGGKKYAFVAGTIWFTNIDHGRRHKLLPIMTEAEIIKFGTKSHLESMITMTQ
;
A
#
# COMPACT_ATOMS: atom_id res chain seq x y z
N MET A 1 -2.83 34.51 -7.79
CA MET A 1 -1.67 34.01 -7.01
C MET A 1 -2.15 33.63 -5.62
N ALA A 2 -1.51 32.63 -4.99
CA ALA A 2 -1.82 32.05 -3.67
C ALA A 2 -2.91 30.95 -3.62
N ASN A 3 -2.48 29.70 -3.88
CA ASN A 3 -3.05 28.45 -3.31
C ASN A 3 -2.21 27.21 -3.68
N SER A 4 -1.27 27.34 -4.63
CA SER A 4 -0.33 26.27 -4.99
C SER A 4 0.55 25.84 -3.82
N ASN A 5 1.10 26.78 -3.05
CA ASN A 5 2.05 26.48 -1.98
C ASN A 5 1.42 25.73 -0.79
N LEU A 6 0.22 26.14 -0.31
CA LEU A 6 -0.47 25.41 0.76
C LEU A 6 -0.86 23.99 0.34
N SER A 7 -1.25 23.79 -0.92
CA SER A 7 -1.60 22.48 -1.45
C SER A 7 -0.38 21.57 -1.58
N ASN A 8 0.78 22.13 -1.96
CA ASN A 8 2.03 21.38 -2.10
C ASN A 8 2.61 21.01 -0.73
N THR A 9 2.53 21.90 0.28
CA THR A 9 2.95 21.58 1.65
C THR A 9 2.08 20.49 2.28
N LYS A 10 0.77 20.45 1.99
CA LYS A 10 -0.12 19.36 2.44
C LYS A 10 0.14 18.04 1.71
N LYS A 11 0.49 18.08 0.41
CA LYS A 11 0.81 16.90 -0.40
C LYS A 11 2.09 16.23 0.08
N ALA A 12 3.19 16.97 0.23
CA ALA A 12 4.47 16.43 0.69
C ALA A 12 4.40 15.83 2.10
N LYS A 13 3.58 16.41 3.00
CA LYS A 13 3.34 15.89 4.35
C LYS A 13 2.65 14.52 4.36
N ASN A 14 1.95 14.15 3.30
CA ASN A 14 1.18 12.90 3.26
C ASN A 14 1.90 11.74 2.58
N ASP A 15 3.10 11.97 2.04
CA ASP A 15 3.80 10.97 1.23
C ASP A 15 4.65 9.98 2.08
N GLU A 16 4.87 10.23 3.38
CA GLU A 16 5.73 9.40 4.26
C GLU A 16 4.96 8.57 5.32
N PHE A 17 3.72 8.19 5.01
CA PHE A 17 2.89 7.42 5.93
C PHE A 17 3.23 5.92 5.90
N TYR A 18 3.74 5.39 7.02
CA TYR A 18 4.08 3.97 7.13
C TYR A 18 2.85 3.12 7.44
N THR A 19 2.45 2.28 6.48
CA THR A 19 1.35 1.32 6.63
C THR A 19 1.66 0.34 7.76
N GLN A 20 0.68 0.07 8.60
CA GLN A 20 0.85 -0.85 9.73
C GLN A 20 0.87 -2.31 9.25
N TYR A 21 1.70 -3.14 9.89
CA TYR A 21 1.82 -4.57 9.56
C TYR A 21 0.48 -5.30 9.59
N HIS A 22 -0.34 -5.06 10.62
CA HIS A 22 -1.66 -5.68 10.77
C HIS A 22 -2.64 -5.32 9.64
N ASP A 23 -2.55 -4.11 9.11
CA ASP A 23 -3.41 -3.69 8.00
C ASP A 23 -3.01 -4.40 6.70
N ILE A 24 -1.72 -4.62 6.49
CA ILE A 24 -1.19 -5.43 5.38
C ILE A 24 -1.65 -6.88 5.55
N GLU A 25 -1.43 -7.47 6.73
CA GLU A 25 -1.80 -8.86 7.02
C GLU A 25 -3.28 -9.14 6.73
N LYS A 26 -4.18 -8.28 7.24
CA LYS A 26 -5.63 -8.40 6.99
C LYS A 26 -6.00 -8.30 5.52
N GLU A 27 -5.40 -7.35 4.81
CA GLU A 27 -5.69 -7.15 3.39
C GLU A 27 -5.24 -8.35 2.57
N ILE A 28 -4.02 -8.83 2.83
CA ILE A 28 -3.42 -9.95 2.12
C ILE A 28 -4.13 -11.28 2.43
N ALA A 29 -4.51 -11.50 3.69
CA ALA A 29 -5.24 -12.69 4.13
C ALA A 29 -6.52 -12.90 3.32
N ALA A 30 -7.27 -11.83 3.01
CA ALA A 30 -8.51 -11.95 2.26
C ALA A 30 -8.35 -12.41 0.81
N TYR A 31 -7.19 -12.16 0.18
CA TYR A 31 -6.88 -12.71 -1.14
C TYR A 31 -6.53 -14.19 -1.06
N ILE A 32 -5.78 -14.59 -0.02
CA ILE A 32 -5.38 -15.98 0.24
C ILE A 32 -6.60 -16.83 0.60
N GLU A 33 -7.51 -16.31 1.44
CA GLU A 33 -8.77 -16.97 1.80
C GLU A 33 -9.63 -17.29 0.57
N TYR A 34 -9.60 -16.41 -0.44
CA TYR A 34 -10.33 -16.60 -1.69
C TYR A 34 -9.60 -17.52 -2.67
N ASN A 35 -8.28 -17.38 -2.79
CA ASN A 35 -7.43 -18.23 -3.60
C ASN A 35 -6.09 -18.51 -2.87
N PRO A 36 -5.92 -19.72 -2.28
CA PRO A 36 -4.72 -20.07 -1.52
C PRO A 36 -3.41 -20.00 -2.32
N ASP A 37 -3.48 -20.11 -3.65
CA ASP A 37 -2.32 -20.12 -4.53
C ASP A 37 -2.07 -18.77 -5.23
N VAL A 38 -2.77 -17.71 -4.82
CA VAL A 38 -2.69 -16.38 -5.45
C VAL A 38 -1.25 -15.83 -5.53
N PHE A 39 -0.40 -16.15 -4.54
CA PHE A 39 1.00 -15.75 -4.49
C PHE A 39 1.99 -16.87 -4.82
N ARG A 40 1.55 -18.12 -4.96
CA ARG A 40 2.44 -19.27 -5.13
C ARG A 40 3.23 -19.18 -6.44
N GLY A 41 4.54 -19.32 -6.33
CA GLY A 41 5.48 -19.26 -7.45
C GLY A 41 5.59 -17.89 -8.10
N LYS A 42 5.07 -16.82 -7.47
CA LYS A 42 5.06 -15.46 -8.02
C LYS A 42 6.29 -14.66 -7.62
N THR A 43 6.68 -13.76 -8.50
CA THR A 43 7.61 -12.68 -8.21
C THR A 43 6.83 -11.45 -7.77
N LEU A 44 7.11 -10.94 -6.56
CA LEU A 44 6.53 -9.71 -6.02
C LEU A 44 7.48 -8.53 -6.18
N LEU A 45 6.95 -7.38 -6.60
CA LEU A 45 7.65 -6.10 -6.57
C LEU A 45 6.97 -5.15 -5.57
N LEU A 46 7.75 -4.63 -4.63
CA LEU A 46 7.37 -3.66 -3.63
C LEU A 46 8.12 -2.33 -3.89
N PRO A 47 7.68 -1.52 -4.86
CA PRO A 47 8.37 -0.27 -5.16
C PRO A 47 8.02 0.79 -4.11
N CYS A 48 8.86 1.82 -4.01
CA CYS A 48 8.73 2.92 -3.03
C CYS A 48 8.82 2.46 -1.57
N ASP A 49 9.34 1.26 -1.33
CA ASP A 49 9.30 0.57 -0.05
C ASP A 49 10.75 0.47 0.43
N ASP A 50 11.11 1.18 1.50
CA ASP A 50 12.43 1.06 2.11
C ASP A 50 12.43 -0.13 3.08
N PRO A 51 13.10 -1.25 2.79
CA PRO A 51 13.00 -2.48 3.59
C PRO A 51 13.44 -2.35 5.04
N GLU A 52 14.28 -1.37 5.34
CA GLU A 52 14.71 -1.08 6.70
C GLU A 52 13.57 -0.53 7.57
N TRP A 53 12.53 0.03 6.93
CA TRP A 53 11.45 0.75 7.61
C TRP A 53 10.05 0.26 7.23
N SER A 54 9.89 -0.40 6.09
CA SER A 54 8.59 -0.76 5.57
C SER A 54 8.09 -2.11 6.07
N ASN A 55 6.85 -2.09 6.53
CA ASN A 55 6.13 -3.29 6.90
C ASN A 55 5.73 -4.15 5.70
N PHE A 56 5.70 -3.66 4.46
CA PHE A 56 5.44 -4.53 3.29
C PHE A 56 6.60 -5.48 3.07
N THR A 57 7.82 -4.96 2.96
CA THR A 57 8.99 -5.82 2.79
C THR A 57 9.14 -6.78 3.97
N LYS A 58 8.99 -6.30 5.20
CA LYS A 58 9.02 -7.14 6.39
C LYS A 58 7.97 -8.26 6.35
N PHE A 59 6.72 -7.95 6.02
CA PHE A 59 5.63 -8.92 5.95
C PHE A 59 5.93 -10.02 4.91
N PHE A 60 6.24 -9.63 3.67
CA PHE A 60 6.45 -10.61 2.60
C PHE A 60 7.75 -11.40 2.74
N ALA A 61 8.80 -10.81 3.33
CA ALA A 61 10.03 -11.55 3.62
C ALA A 61 9.81 -12.58 4.74
N GLN A 62 9.11 -12.22 5.82
CA GLN A 62 8.77 -13.16 6.89
C GLN A 62 7.85 -14.30 6.42
N LYS A 63 6.96 -14.00 5.47
CA LYS A 63 5.98 -14.94 4.93
C LYS A 63 6.42 -15.59 3.61
N PHE A 64 7.69 -15.41 3.21
CA PHE A 64 8.16 -15.80 1.87
C PHE A 64 7.92 -17.28 1.57
N ALA A 65 8.37 -18.16 2.46
CA ALA A 65 8.20 -19.60 2.33
C ALA A 65 6.73 -20.04 2.48
N GLU A 66 5.99 -19.44 3.42
CA GLU A 66 4.56 -19.73 3.68
C GLU A 66 3.69 -19.43 2.46
N LEU A 67 3.94 -18.29 1.80
CA LEU A 67 3.25 -17.87 0.58
C LEU A 67 3.77 -18.60 -0.66
N GLY A 68 4.86 -19.36 -0.54
CA GLY A 68 5.50 -20.05 -1.66
C GLY A 68 6.00 -19.10 -2.74
N LEU A 69 6.51 -17.92 -2.36
CA LEU A 69 7.01 -16.93 -3.32
C LEU A 69 8.22 -17.46 -4.08
N LYS A 70 8.35 -17.05 -5.34
CA LYS A 70 9.54 -17.32 -6.15
C LYS A 70 10.65 -16.30 -5.87
N LYS A 71 10.26 -15.03 -5.78
CA LYS A 71 11.19 -13.90 -5.60
C LYS A 71 10.44 -12.70 -5.03
N LEU A 72 11.08 -11.98 -4.13
CA LEU A 72 10.61 -10.71 -3.59
C LEU A 72 11.65 -9.65 -3.97
N ILE A 73 11.17 -8.55 -4.53
CA ILE A 73 11.98 -7.40 -4.94
C ILE A 73 11.39 -6.18 -4.26
N SER A 74 12.19 -5.43 -3.53
CA SER A 74 11.78 -4.18 -2.91
C SER A 74 12.72 -3.07 -3.36
N THR A 75 12.17 -1.91 -3.73
CA THR A 75 12.98 -0.79 -4.21
C THR A 75 12.58 0.50 -3.53
N SER A 76 13.57 1.27 -3.07
CA SER A 76 13.34 2.56 -2.43
C SER A 76 13.81 3.73 -3.30
N TYR A 77 13.17 4.87 -3.12
CA TYR A 77 13.68 6.13 -3.63
C TYR A 77 14.95 6.54 -2.88
N ALA A 78 15.88 7.15 -3.62
CA ALA A 78 16.98 7.91 -3.06
C ALA A 78 16.45 8.93 -2.05
N VAL A 79 17.17 9.13 -0.95
CA VAL A 79 16.84 10.12 0.08
C VAL A 79 16.68 11.51 -0.56
N ASP A 80 17.53 11.82 -1.54
CA ASP A 80 17.51 13.11 -2.22
C ASP A 80 16.30 13.29 -3.17
N SER A 81 15.66 12.21 -3.60
CA SER A 81 14.47 12.25 -4.46
C SER A 81 13.16 12.23 -3.68
N LYS A 82 13.18 11.99 -2.36
CA LYS A 82 11.99 12.06 -1.51
C LYS A 82 11.47 13.50 -1.40
N SER A 83 10.15 13.67 -1.48
CA SER A 83 9.49 14.98 -1.42
C SER A 83 9.64 15.65 -0.05
N TYR A 84 9.74 14.86 1.01
CA TYR A 84 10.06 15.31 2.35
C TYR A 84 11.53 15.03 2.68
N LYS A 85 12.23 16.06 3.13
CA LYS A 85 13.62 15.96 3.57
C LYS A 85 13.63 15.58 5.05
N SER A 86 13.58 14.28 5.32
CA SER A 86 13.84 13.76 6.67
C SER A 86 15.32 13.89 7.01
N ASN A 87 15.63 13.97 8.32
CA ASN A 87 17.00 13.82 8.82
C ASN A 87 17.38 12.34 8.71
N TYR A 88 17.60 11.88 7.48
CA TYR A 88 17.96 10.50 7.22
C TYR A 88 19.28 10.17 7.92
N GLN A 89 19.24 9.14 8.74
CA GLN A 89 20.40 8.58 9.39
C GLN A 89 20.51 7.11 8.95
N PRO A 90 21.59 6.73 8.24
CA PRO A 90 21.77 5.36 7.79
C PRO A 90 21.87 4.43 9.01
N THR A 91 21.29 3.24 8.91
CA THR A 91 21.28 2.31 10.04
C THR A 91 22.65 1.66 10.24
N LEU A 92 22.84 0.98 11.38
CA LEU A 92 24.02 0.14 11.60
C LEU A 92 24.10 -1.00 10.59
N PHE A 93 22.97 -1.50 10.11
CA PHE A 93 22.91 -2.51 9.06
C PHE A 93 23.57 -1.99 7.77
N GLU A 94 23.22 -0.78 7.34
CA GLU A 94 23.83 -0.16 6.16
C GLU A 94 25.31 0.13 6.35
N THR A 95 25.64 0.85 7.42
CA THR A 95 27.00 1.36 7.64
C THR A 95 28.04 0.28 7.92
N SER A 96 27.58 -0.92 8.33
CA SER A 96 28.44 -2.08 8.54
C SER A 96 28.66 -2.90 7.26
N ASP A 97 27.88 -2.67 6.21
CA ASP A 97 28.01 -3.40 4.95
C ASP A 97 29.25 -2.91 4.17
N PRO A 98 30.11 -3.80 3.66
CA PRO A 98 31.29 -3.42 2.87
C PRO A 98 30.98 -2.56 1.64
N GLN A 99 29.76 -2.63 1.09
CA GLN A 99 29.37 -1.86 -0.09
C GLN A 99 28.88 -0.44 0.24
N TYR A 100 28.74 -0.10 1.54
CA TYR A 100 28.24 1.19 1.98
C TYR A 100 29.04 2.36 1.41
N ASP A 101 28.33 3.33 0.85
CA ASP A 101 28.92 4.53 0.27
C ASP A 101 28.12 5.76 0.70
N LYS A 102 28.79 6.67 1.42
CA LYS A 102 28.19 7.89 1.99
C LYS A 102 27.51 8.78 0.95
N ASN A 103 27.96 8.77 -0.31
CA ASN A 103 27.36 9.57 -1.37
C ASN A 103 26.21 8.82 -2.05
N LYS A 104 26.37 7.53 -2.33
CA LYS A 104 25.32 6.73 -2.97
C LYS A 104 24.12 6.54 -2.06
N THR A 105 24.34 6.45 -0.75
CA THR A 105 23.26 6.24 0.22
C THR A 105 22.19 7.34 0.20
N THR A 106 22.54 8.56 -0.22
CA THR A 106 21.57 9.65 -0.36
C THR A 106 21.08 9.85 -1.79
N LYS A 107 21.94 9.59 -2.79
CA LYS A 107 21.68 9.89 -4.21
C LYS A 107 21.07 8.75 -5.01
N ASN A 108 21.30 7.52 -4.59
CA ASN A 108 20.84 6.32 -5.29
C ASN A 108 19.69 5.69 -4.52
N GLY A 109 18.72 5.17 -5.27
CA GLY A 109 17.74 4.26 -4.69
C GLY A 109 18.42 2.97 -4.23
N LYS A 110 17.72 2.18 -3.44
CA LYS A 110 18.20 0.85 -3.06
C LYS A 110 17.29 -0.21 -3.64
N ILE A 111 17.85 -1.38 -3.90
CA ILE A 111 17.11 -2.59 -4.24
C ILE A 111 17.46 -3.68 -3.25
N PHE A 112 16.43 -4.36 -2.77
CA PHE A 112 16.55 -5.52 -1.93
C PHE A 112 15.86 -6.69 -2.62
N THR A 113 16.51 -7.85 -2.60
CA THR A 113 16.00 -9.07 -3.21
C THR A 113 16.07 -10.23 -2.25
N LEU A 114 15.02 -11.04 -2.25
CA LEU A 114 14.95 -12.32 -1.56
C LEU A 114 14.50 -13.39 -2.55
N SER A 115 15.28 -14.46 -2.68
CA SER A 115 15.02 -15.53 -3.65
C SER A 115 15.60 -16.90 -3.26
N ARG A 116 16.52 -16.94 -2.30
CA ARG A 116 17.20 -18.15 -1.87
C ARG A 116 17.62 -18.01 -0.40
N ASP A 117 17.82 -19.15 0.24
CA ASP A 117 18.42 -19.24 1.57
C ASP A 117 19.91 -18.91 1.42
N LYS A 118 20.33 -17.81 2.01
CA LYS A 118 21.72 -17.32 2.01
C LYS A 118 22.39 -17.63 3.34
N SER A 119 21.63 -17.63 4.43
CA SER A 119 22.10 -17.94 5.78
C SER A 119 22.48 -19.40 5.95
N GLY A 120 21.89 -20.30 5.16
CA GLY A 120 22.08 -21.74 5.20
C GLY A 120 21.30 -22.43 6.33
N ASP A 121 20.28 -21.77 6.90
CA ASP A 121 19.50 -22.31 8.02
C ASP A 121 18.30 -23.18 7.57
N GLY A 122 18.11 -23.34 6.25
CA GLY A 122 17.04 -24.11 5.62
C GLY A 122 15.74 -23.33 5.44
N LYS A 123 15.71 -22.03 5.73
CA LYS A 123 14.56 -21.14 5.55
C LYS A 123 14.95 -19.97 4.65
N ILE A 124 13.95 -19.38 4.01
CA ILE A 124 14.12 -18.15 3.22
C ILE A 124 13.33 -17.07 3.94
N ASP A 125 14.02 -16.14 4.59
CA ASP A 125 13.39 -15.08 5.37
C ASP A 125 14.11 -13.71 5.30
N VAL A 126 13.79 -12.82 6.24
CA VAL A 126 14.36 -11.46 6.31
C VAL A 126 15.88 -11.48 6.42
N ASN A 127 16.48 -12.49 7.03
CA ASN A 127 17.93 -12.61 7.23
C ASN A 127 18.66 -12.92 5.91
N ASP A 128 17.96 -13.41 4.89
CA ASP A 128 18.52 -13.71 3.58
C ASP A 128 18.37 -12.55 2.58
N LEU A 129 17.82 -11.42 3.02
CA LEU A 129 17.68 -10.23 2.18
C LEU A 129 19.05 -9.75 1.71
N GLU A 130 19.21 -9.69 0.40
CA GLU A 130 20.37 -9.10 -0.23
C GLU A 130 20.01 -7.71 -0.72
N TRP A 131 20.90 -6.74 -0.53
CA TRP A 131 20.65 -5.37 -0.98
C TRP A 131 21.83 -4.81 -1.77
N CYS A 132 21.54 -3.86 -2.66
CA CYS A 132 22.54 -3.04 -3.33
C CYS A 132 21.97 -1.67 -3.74
N TYR A 133 22.85 -0.76 -4.15
CA TYR A 133 22.43 0.52 -4.74
C TYR A 133 21.91 0.31 -6.17
N LEU A 134 20.76 0.92 -6.47
CA LEU A 134 20.29 1.11 -7.84
C LEU A 134 21.24 2.05 -8.59
N LYS A 135 21.22 2.00 -9.93
CA LYS A 135 21.98 2.96 -10.74
C LYS A 135 21.36 4.34 -10.69
N GLY A 136 20.03 4.38 -10.70
CA GLY A 136 19.24 5.59 -10.56
C GLY A 136 18.82 5.90 -9.13
N ASP A 137 17.85 6.78 -9.01
CA ASP A 137 17.27 7.26 -7.76
C ASP A 137 16.07 6.44 -7.28
N GLY A 138 15.72 5.35 -7.96
CA GLY A 138 14.57 4.51 -7.63
C GLY A 138 13.23 5.00 -8.16
N ASP A 139 13.19 6.00 -9.05
CA ASP A 139 11.94 6.39 -9.72
C ASP A 139 11.32 5.22 -10.50
N PHE A 140 10.06 4.92 -10.21
CA PHE A 140 9.31 3.87 -10.92
C PHE A 140 9.18 4.14 -12.41
N CYS A 141 9.28 5.40 -12.85
CA CYS A 141 9.30 5.76 -14.26
C CYS A 141 10.60 5.38 -14.98
N SER A 142 11.68 5.10 -14.24
CA SER A 142 12.99 4.77 -14.81
C SER A 142 13.00 3.41 -15.51
N ASP A 143 13.86 3.25 -16.52
CA ASP A 143 14.01 1.99 -17.25
C ASP A 143 14.51 0.84 -16.36
N GLU A 144 15.27 1.17 -15.31
CA GLU A 144 15.75 0.20 -14.32
C GLU A 144 14.57 -0.40 -13.54
N ILE A 145 13.67 0.44 -13.02
CA ILE A 145 12.50 -0.06 -12.28
C ILE A 145 11.45 -0.67 -13.21
N LYS A 146 11.28 -0.17 -14.45
CA LYS A 146 10.41 -0.80 -15.45
C LYS A 146 10.83 -2.23 -15.79
N LYS A 147 12.14 -2.51 -15.87
CA LYS A 147 12.62 -3.90 -16.06
C LYS A 147 12.22 -4.81 -14.90
N LEU A 148 12.28 -4.30 -13.66
CA LEU A 148 11.83 -5.04 -12.47
C LEU A 148 10.30 -5.24 -12.47
N ARG A 149 9.53 -4.23 -12.88
CA ARG A 149 8.08 -4.35 -13.10
C ARG A 149 7.78 -5.45 -14.09
N ASP A 150 8.49 -5.46 -15.20
CA ASP A 150 8.24 -6.39 -16.29
C ASP A 150 8.57 -7.83 -15.87
N GLU A 151 9.60 -8.03 -15.02
CA GLU A 151 9.91 -9.32 -14.35
C GLU A 151 8.84 -9.76 -13.34
N ALA A 152 8.23 -8.82 -12.61
CA ALA A 152 7.30 -9.12 -11.53
C ALA A 152 5.93 -9.60 -12.03
N ASP A 153 5.27 -10.46 -11.25
CA ASP A 153 3.89 -10.88 -11.50
C ASP A 153 2.88 -9.96 -10.81
N ILE A 154 3.21 -9.53 -9.58
CA ILE A 154 2.33 -8.75 -8.71
C ILE A 154 3.10 -7.58 -8.10
N ILE A 155 2.44 -6.41 -8.04
CA ILE A 155 2.98 -5.18 -7.44
C ILE A 155 2.17 -4.81 -6.19
N ILE A 156 2.83 -4.66 -5.05
CA ILE A 156 2.16 -4.36 -3.78
C ILE A 156 2.89 -3.23 -3.07
N THR A 157 2.21 -2.11 -2.78
CA THR A 157 2.86 -0.97 -2.10
C THR A 157 1.87 0.08 -1.60
N ASN A 158 2.34 1.02 -0.79
CA ASN A 158 1.72 2.31 -0.55
C ASN A 158 2.47 3.39 -1.36
N PRO A 159 2.09 3.64 -2.63
CA PRO A 159 2.81 4.61 -3.44
C PRO A 159 2.56 6.04 -2.92
N PRO A 160 3.46 7.00 -3.21
CA PRO A 160 3.22 8.40 -2.90
C PRO A 160 1.85 8.85 -3.44
N PHE A 161 0.98 9.38 -2.57
CA PHE A 161 -0.39 9.73 -2.97
C PHE A 161 -0.42 10.80 -4.06
N SER A 162 0.59 11.69 -4.06
CA SER A 162 0.78 12.69 -5.11
C SER A 162 1.00 12.10 -6.51
N LEU A 163 1.56 10.89 -6.60
CA LEU A 163 1.91 10.20 -7.84
C LEU A 163 0.95 9.05 -8.19
N PHE A 164 -0.11 8.85 -7.41
CA PHE A 164 -1.00 7.68 -7.55
C PHE A 164 -1.55 7.45 -8.96
N ARG A 165 -1.94 8.52 -9.68
CA ARG A 165 -2.49 8.38 -11.04
C ARG A 165 -1.46 7.86 -12.03
N ASP A 166 -0.25 8.42 -11.98
CA ASP A 166 0.85 8.02 -12.85
C ASP A 166 1.33 6.61 -12.48
N PHE A 167 1.36 6.30 -11.18
CA PHE A 167 1.69 4.97 -10.67
C PHE A 167 0.67 3.90 -11.11
N LEU A 168 -0.63 4.19 -11.01
CA LEU A 168 -1.67 3.28 -11.47
C LEU A 168 -1.59 3.08 -13.00
N ALA A 169 -1.37 4.14 -13.77
CA ALA A 169 -1.17 4.03 -15.22
C ALA A 169 0.03 3.14 -15.55
N TRP A 170 1.14 3.31 -14.83
CA TRP A 170 2.37 2.53 -14.97
C TRP A 170 2.18 1.03 -14.66
N ILE A 171 1.37 0.67 -13.66
CA ILE A 171 1.00 -0.73 -13.37
C ILE A 171 0.11 -1.30 -14.50
N MET A 172 -0.91 -0.54 -14.88
CA MET A 172 -1.95 -0.97 -15.82
C MET A 172 -1.39 -1.14 -17.24
N GLU A 173 -0.43 -0.32 -17.64
CA GLU A 173 0.31 -0.43 -18.90
C GLU A 173 0.99 -1.80 -19.05
N ALA A 174 1.61 -2.31 -17.97
CA ALA A 174 2.27 -3.61 -17.97
C ALA A 174 1.36 -4.78 -17.58
N ASN A 175 0.06 -4.54 -17.48
CA ASN A 175 -0.97 -5.54 -17.17
C ASN A 175 -0.67 -6.38 -15.92
N LYS A 176 -0.12 -5.74 -14.87
CA LYS A 176 0.29 -6.43 -13.65
C LYS A 176 -0.89 -6.64 -12.71
N LYS A 177 -0.80 -7.69 -11.90
CA LYS A 177 -1.66 -7.82 -10.73
C LYS A 177 -1.14 -6.88 -9.64
N PHE A 178 -2.03 -6.30 -8.84
CA PHE A 178 -1.57 -5.34 -7.83
C PHE A 178 -2.48 -5.23 -6.62
N VAL A 179 -1.91 -4.72 -5.52
CA VAL A 179 -2.60 -4.27 -4.31
C VAL A 179 -1.93 -2.99 -3.85
N ILE A 180 -2.59 -1.84 -3.97
CA ILE A 180 -2.00 -0.54 -3.68
C ILE A 180 -2.91 0.32 -2.80
N ILE A 181 -2.32 1.20 -2.00
CA ILE A 181 -3.06 2.14 -1.15
C ILE A 181 -3.21 3.50 -1.84
N SER A 182 -4.35 4.15 -1.62
CA SER A 182 -4.55 5.56 -1.98
C SER A 182 -5.64 6.21 -1.15
N ASN A 183 -5.90 7.49 -1.43
CA ASN A 183 -7.03 8.20 -0.86
C ASN A 183 -8.35 7.82 -1.55
N MET A 184 -9.46 7.82 -0.81
CA MET A 184 -10.81 7.46 -1.25
C MET A 184 -11.33 8.36 -2.37
N ASN A 185 -10.86 9.61 -2.41
CA ASN A 185 -11.16 10.51 -3.50
C ASN A 185 -10.67 9.98 -4.85
N ALA A 186 -9.68 9.07 -4.87
CA ALA A 186 -9.20 8.46 -6.10
C ALA A 186 -10.28 7.65 -6.84
N ILE A 187 -11.31 7.17 -6.16
CA ILE A 187 -12.43 6.43 -6.77
C ILE A 187 -13.08 7.26 -7.89
N THR A 188 -13.24 8.57 -7.68
CA THR A 188 -13.95 9.46 -8.60
C THR A 188 -13.03 10.10 -9.65
N TYR A 189 -11.73 9.78 -9.63
CA TYR A 189 -10.79 10.31 -10.61
C TYR A 189 -11.16 9.80 -12.01
N LYS A 190 -11.04 10.69 -13.00
CA LYS A 190 -11.37 10.43 -14.41
C LYS A 190 -10.57 9.26 -15.00
N GLU A 191 -9.37 8.99 -14.48
CA GLU A 191 -8.51 7.88 -14.90
C GLU A 191 -8.84 6.56 -14.16
N VAL A 192 -9.52 6.62 -13.01
CA VAL A 192 -9.75 5.48 -12.11
C VAL A 192 -11.18 4.95 -12.23
N PHE A 193 -12.18 5.84 -12.20
CA PHE A 193 -13.59 5.45 -12.25
C PHE A 193 -13.94 4.58 -13.47
N PRO A 194 -13.45 4.87 -14.70
CA PRO A 194 -13.69 3.98 -15.84
C PRO A 194 -13.12 2.57 -15.65
N LEU A 195 -11.99 2.42 -14.94
CA LEU A 195 -11.41 1.12 -14.65
C LEU A 195 -12.28 0.33 -13.67
N ILE A 196 -12.83 1.00 -12.65
CA ILE A 196 -13.78 0.39 -11.71
C ILE A 196 -15.07 0.00 -12.43
N LYS A 197 -15.65 0.93 -13.19
CA LYS A 197 -16.90 0.73 -13.94
C LYS A 197 -16.80 -0.45 -14.92
N ASN A 198 -15.65 -0.59 -15.59
CA ASN A 198 -15.39 -1.67 -16.53
C ASN A 198 -14.82 -2.93 -15.86
N ASN A 199 -14.92 -3.04 -14.53
CA ASN A 199 -14.49 -4.20 -13.74
C ASN A 199 -13.02 -4.62 -13.96
N ARG A 200 -12.15 -3.65 -14.25
CA ARG A 200 -10.70 -3.86 -14.42
C ARG A 200 -9.92 -3.73 -13.10
N ILE A 201 -10.42 -2.90 -12.19
CA ILE A 201 -9.89 -2.70 -10.83
C ILE A 201 -11.05 -2.57 -9.85
N TRP A 202 -10.79 -2.72 -8.57
CA TRP A 202 -11.76 -2.62 -7.50
C TRP A 202 -11.12 -2.23 -6.17
N LEU A 203 -11.96 -1.98 -5.17
CA LEU A 203 -11.52 -1.73 -3.82
C LEU A 203 -11.08 -3.04 -3.15
N GLY A 204 -10.05 -2.97 -2.32
CA GLY A 204 -9.52 -4.12 -1.59
C GLY A 204 -10.51 -4.75 -0.61
N ALA A 205 -10.08 -5.81 0.06
CA ALA A 205 -10.97 -6.59 0.92
C ALA A 205 -11.18 -5.98 2.31
N GLY A 206 -10.17 -5.28 2.81
CA GLY A 206 -10.10 -4.65 4.12
C GLY A 206 -11.19 -3.61 4.36
N LYS A 207 -11.19 -2.98 5.54
CA LYS A 207 -12.23 -2.01 5.92
C LYS A 207 -12.13 -0.74 5.08
N ASN A 208 -12.72 -0.76 3.88
CA ASN A 208 -13.03 0.42 3.06
C ASN A 208 -14.28 1.13 3.58
N ASP A 209 -14.44 1.23 4.90
CA ASP A 209 -15.57 1.95 5.52
C ASP A 209 -15.26 3.43 5.71
N GLY A 210 -14.17 3.91 5.10
CA GLY A 210 -13.71 5.30 5.18
C GLY A 210 -13.23 5.69 6.57
N ARG A 211 -13.16 4.74 7.52
CA ARG A 211 -12.67 5.01 8.87
C ARG A 211 -11.19 5.26 8.89
N ASN A 212 -10.82 5.77 10.04
CA ASN A 212 -9.60 6.45 10.25
C ASN A 212 -8.40 5.46 10.26
N VAL A 213 -7.51 5.50 9.26
CA VAL A 213 -6.29 4.67 9.26
C VAL A 213 -5.16 5.42 9.97
N TRP A 214 -4.53 4.73 10.91
CA TRP A 214 -3.41 5.25 11.68
C TRP A 214 -2.10 4.95 10.96
N TYR A 215 -1.29 5.97 10.81
CA TYR A 215 0.02 5.87 10.20
C TYR A 215 1.06 6.31 11.19
N GLN A 216 2.13 5.52 11.32
CA GLN A 216 3.34 6.01 11.96
C GLN A 216 3.89 7.13 11.06
N VAL A 217 4.24 8.25 11.66
CA VAL A 217 4.85 9.40 10.98
C VAL A 217 6.27 9.60 11.50
N PRO A 218 7.14 10.25 10.71
CA PRO A 218 8.47 10.66 11.18
C PRO A 218 8.42 11.50 12.46
N ASP A 219 9.49 11.46 13.26
CA ASP A 219 9.54 12.14 14.56
C ASP A 219 9.47 13.68 14.44
N ASN A 220 9.92 14.23 13.31
CA ASN A 220 9.84 15.66 13.00
C ASN A 220 8.48 16.09 12.45
N PHE A 221 7.50 15.18 12.36
CA PHE A 221 6.15 15.49 11.92
C PHE A 221 5.36 16.21 13.03
N GLU A 222 5.04 17.49 12.80
CA GLU A 222 4.34 18.33 13.78
C GLU A 222 2.85 17.97 13.93
N ASN A 223 2.20 17.54 12.84
CA ASN A 223 0.76 17.29 12.79
C ASN A 223 0.43 15.83 13.10
N TYR A 224 0.85 15.35 14.27
CA TYR A 224 0.49 14.02 14.78
C TYR A 224 -0.73 14.10 15.70
N HIS A 225 -1.42 12.98 15.89
CA HIS A 225 -2.65 12.92 16.69
C HIS A 225 -2.47 12.11 17.97
N LYS A 226 -1.49 11.19 18.02
CA LYS A 226 -1.11 10.47 19.24
C LYS A 226 0.37 10.05 19.22
N GLU A 227 0.91 9.76 20.39
CA GLU A 227 2.25 9.21 20.57
C GLU A 227 2.18 7.95 21.44
N GLU A 228 2.79 6.86 20.99
CA GLU A 228 2.83 5.57 21.69
C GLU A 228 4.23 4.96 21.54
N GLY A 229 4.87 4.60 22.66
CA GLY A 229 6.20 3.97 22.63
C GLY A 229 7.30 4.82 22.01
N GLY A 230 7.23 6.15 22.15
CA GLY A 230 8.18 7.10 21.56
C GLY A 230 8.02 7.30 20.04
N LYS A 231 6.95 6.78 19.44
CA LYS A 231 6.63 6.95 18.03
C LYS A 231 5.38 7.81 17.86
N LYS A 232 5.43 8.73 16.89
CA LYS A 232 4.30 9.60 16.54
C LYS A 232 3.40 8.93 15.51
N TYR A 233 2.10 9.14 15.67
CA TYR A 233 1.08 8.62 14.76
C TYR A 233 0.17 9.75 14.29
N ALA A 234 0.00 9.84 12.97
CA ALA A 234 -1.00 10.71 12.35
C ALA A 234 -2.15 9.88 11.81
N PHE A 235 -3.30 10.53 11.78
CA PHE A 235 -4.51 9.96 11.25
C PHE A 235 -4.72 10.48 9.81
N VAL A 236 -4.99 9.56 8.87
CA VAL A 236 -5.26 9.90 7.45
C VAL A 236 -6.62 9.37 7.02
N ALA A 237 -7.56 10.30 6.88
CA ALA A 237 -8.94 10.01 6.51
C ALA A 237 -9.07 9.48 5.09
N GLY A 238 -9.97 8.51 4.92
CA GLY A 238 -10.31 7.97 3.62
C GLY A 238 -9.12 7.27 2.96
N THR A 239 -8.29 6.58 3.71
CA THR A 239 -7.30 5.67 3.12
C THR A 239 -8.00 4.36 2.74
N ILE A 240 -7.78 3.90 1.51
CA ILE A 240 -8.38 2.67 0.99
C ILE A 240 -7.42 1.89 0.09
N TRP A 241 -7.69 0.60 -0.05
CA TRP A 241 -6.94 -0.29 -0.94
C TRP A 241 -7.59 -0.36 -2.32
N PHE A 242 -6.76 -0.43 -3.36
CA PHE A 242 -7.13 -0.69 -4.75
C PHE A 242 -6.40 -1.93 -5.25
N THR A 243 -7.10 -2.76 -6.03
CA THR A 243 -6.53 -4.01 -6.54
C THR A 243 -7.25 -4.47 -7.81
N ASN A 244 -6.66 -5.43 -8.52
CA ASN A 244 -7.29 -6.27 -9.54
C ASN A 244 -7.11 -7.78 -9.25
N ILE A 245 -6.80 -8.11 -8.00
CA ILE A 245 -6.75 -9.46 -7.43
C ILE A 245 -8.09 -9.74 -6.76
N ASP A 246 -8.67 -10.88 -7.08
CA ASP A 246 -10.03 -11.18 -6.66
C ASP A 246 -10.07 -11.60 -5.18
N HIS A 247 -11.19 -11.31 -4.51
CA HIS A 247 -11.36 -11.60 -3.09
C HIS A 247 -12.83 -11.85 -2.76
N GLY A 248 -13.09 -12.63 -1.71
CA GLY A 248 -14.43 -13.12 -1.38
C GLY A 248 -15.48 -12.01 -1.15
N ARG A 249 -15.06 -10.82 -0.67
CA ARG A 249 -15.99 -9.69 -0.45
C ARG A 249 -16.67 -9.20 -1.72
N ARG A 250 -16.06 -9.34 -2.90
CA ARG A 250 -16.67 -8.98 -4.20
C ARG A 250 -17.88 -9.83 -4.54
N HIS A 251 -17.90 -11.05 -4.02
CA HIS A 251 -18.91 -12.06 -4.31
C HIS A 251 -19.94 -12.19 -3.20
N LYS A 252 -19.84 -11.35 -2.15
CA LYS A 252 -20.88 -11.24 -1.13
C LYS A 252 -22.11 -10.60 -1.75
N LEU A 253 -23.21 -11.34 -1.73
CA LEU A 253 -24.53 -10.82 -2.13
C LEU A 253 -24.84 -9.57 -1.30
N LEU A 254 -25.18 -8.50 -2.00
CA LEU A 254 -25.75 -7.32 -1.35
C LEU A 254 -27.18 -7.70 -0.95
N PRO A 255 -27.55 -7.62 0.33
CA PRO A 255 -28.94 -7.79 0.73
C PRO A 255 -29.72 -6.62 0.14
N ILE A 256 -30.44 -6.88 -0.93
CA ILE A 256 -31.39 -5.93 -1.51
C ILE A 256 -32.70 -6.16 -0.77
N MET A 257 -33.34 -5.07 -0.32
CA MET A 257 -34.69 -5.16 0.23
C MET A 257 -35.64 -5.71 -0.84
N THR A 258 -36.47 -6.66 -0.45
CA THR A 258 -37.62 -7.10 -1.25
C THR A 258 -38.61 -5.95 -1.42
N GLU A 259 -39.47 -6.02 -2.44
CA GLU A 259 -40.54 -5.02 -2.64
C GLU A 259 -41.43 -4.86 -1.39
N ALA A 260 -41.73 -5.97 -0.70
CA ALA A 260 -42.48 -5.96 0.56
C ALA A 260 -41.73 -5.23 1.68
N GLU A 261 -40.41 -5.36 1.78
CA GLU A 261 -39.58 -4.63 2.75
C GLU A 261 -39.47 -3.16 2.39
N ILE A 262 -39.36 -2.81 1.10
CA ILE A 262 -39.38 -1.42 0.63
C ILE A 262 -40.73 -0.76 0.97
N ILE A 263 -41.85 -1.46 0.80
CA ILE A 263 -43.17 -0.93 1.20
C ILE A 263 -43.23 -0.76 2.72
N LYS A 264 -42.76 -1.74 3.49
CA LYS A 264 -42.77 -1.70 4.96
C LYS A 264 -41.89 -0.58 5.56
N PHE A 265 -40.73 -0.30 4.97
CA PHE A 265 -39.74 0.65 5.52
C PHE A 265 -39.64 1.98 4.75
N GLY A 266 -40.07 2.01 3.48
CA GLY A 266 -39.94 3.15 2.57
C GLY A 266 -41.10 4.13 2.63
N THR A 267 -42.28 3.72 3.11
CA THR A 267 -43.37 4.66 3.34
C THR A 267 -43.26 5.30 4.72
N LYS A 268 -42.93 6.58 4.75
CA LYS A 268 -43.03 7.48 5.91
C LYS A 268 -44.47 7.66 6.46
N SER A 269 -45.45 6.85 6.04
CA SER A 269 -46.87 7.06 6.32
C SER A 269 -47.49 6.12 7.38
N HIS A 270 -46.71 5.34 8.12
CA HIS A 270 -47.24 4.52 9.23
C HIS A 270 -46.57 4.80 10.58
N LEU A 271 -46.44 6.10 10.89
CA LEU A 271 -46.18 6.57 12.26
C LEU A 271 -47.37 7.36 12.85
N GLU A 272 -48.53 7.37 12.17
CA GLU A 272 -49.75 8.05 12.66
C GLU A 272 -50.89 7.12 13.10
N SER A 273 -50.77 5.80 12.97
CA SER A 273 -51.85 4.87 13.39
C SER A 273 -51.58 4.07 14.68
N MET A 274 -50.53 4.41 15.44
CA MET A 274 -50.27 3.82 16.77
C MET A 274 -50.24 4.82 17.93
N ILE A 275 -50.95 5.96 17.79
CA ILE A 275 -51.34 6.81 18.93
C ILE A 275 -52.86 6.93 18.92
N THR A 276 -53.56 5.80 19.06
CA THR A 276 -54.98 5.77 19.46
C THR A 276 -55.37 4.38 19.94
N MET A 277 -54.59 3.80 20.86
CA MET A 277 -55.08 2.72 21.75
C MET A 277 -54.28 2.74 23.05
N THR A 278 -54.51 3.75 23.88
CA THR A 278 -54.55 3.61 25.35
C THR A 278 -55.21 4.85 25.95
N GLN A 279 -56.39 4.60 26.52
CA GLN A 279 -57.31 5.47 27.28
C GLN A 279 -58.16 6.48 26.49
#